data_AF-A0A376FKC3-F1
#
_entry.id   AF-A0A376FKC3-F1
#
_cell.length_a   1.000
_cell.length_b   1.000
_cell.length_c   1.000
_cell.angle_alpha   90.00
_cell.angle_beta   90.00
_cell.angle_gamma   90.00
#
_symmetry.space_group_name_H-M   'P 1'
#
loop_
_entity.id
_entity.type
_entity.pdbx_description
1 polymer ?
#
loop_
_entity_poly.entity_id
_entity_poly.type
_entity_poly.pdbx_seq_one_letter_code
_entity_poly.pdbx_strand_id
1 'polypeptide(L)'
;MAICRYIGGMQVYVPRGNILENLVRDMRIWRDFNGHNIPELVQRYGVTYKTVYKAIKRMRRLECNKYQPDLFYHSPNLPHPVRRPPRRP
;
A
#
# COMPACT_ATOMS: atom_id res chain seq x y z
N MET A 1 -25.83 -6.64 7.89
CA MET A 1 -26.01 -5.21 8.27
C MET A 1 -24.73 -4.57 8.83
N ALA A 2 -23.58 -4.71 8.18
CA ALA A 2 -22.29 -4.20 8.73
C ALA A 2 -21.58 -3.19 7.80
N ILE A 3 -21.61 -3.42 6.50
CA ILE A 3 -20.92 -2.59 5.49
C ILE A 3 -21.48 -1.16 5.48
N CYS A 4 -22.80 -0.98 5.49
CA CYS A 4 -23.42 0.36 5.53
C CYS A 4 -23.15 1.13 6.84
N ARG A 5 -22.74 0.47 7.93
CA ARG A 5 -22.51 1.16 9.21
C ARG A 5 -21.10 1.77 9.29
N TYR A 6 -20.13 1.18 8.58
CA TYR A 6 -18.76 1.67 8.48
C TYR A 6 -18.50 2.52 7.24
N ILE A 7 -19.25 2.30 6.16
CA ILE A 7 -19.00 2.90 4.84
C ILE A 7 -20.24 3.67 4.32
N GLY A 8 -21.36 3.63 5.05
CA GLY A 8 -22.58 4.33 4.66
C GLY A 8 -22.42 5.84 4.82
N GLY A 9 -22.66 6.57 3.75
CA GLY A 9 -22.51 8.03 3.66
C GLY A 9 -21.35 8.49 2.78
N MET A 10 -20.39 7.62 2.43
CA MET A 10 -19.28 7.97 1.56
C MET A 10 -19.46 7.39 0.15
N GLN A 11 -19.36 8.23 -0.88
CA GLN A 11 -19.36 7.78 -2.27
C GLN A 11 -17.99 7.16 -2.59
N VAL A 12 -17.87 5.85 -2.43
CA VAL A 12 -16.63 5.12 -2.74
C VAL A 12 -16.62 4.77 -4.22
N TYR A 13 -15.65 5.32 -4.96
CA TYR A 13 -15.41 4.89 -6.33
C TYR A 13 -14.77 3.50 -6.33
N VAL A 14 -15.50 2.51 -6.86
CA VAL A 14 -14.98 1.17 -7.11
C VAL A 14 -14.43 1.15 -8.54
N PRO A 15 -13.09 1.13 -8.74
CA PRO A 15 -12.54 1.05 -10.08
C PRO A 15 -12.97 -0.27 -10.74
N ARG A 16 -13.38 -0.24 -12.02
CA ARG A 16 -13.67 -1.46 -12.78
C ARG A 16 -12.45 -1.97 -13.55
N GLY A 17 -12.43 -3.26 -13.84
CA GLY A 17 -11.45 -3.92 -14.71
C GLY A 17 -10.08 -4.15 -14.05
N ASN A 18 -9.03 -4.12 -14.89
CA ASN A 18 -7.66 -4.53 -14.54
C ASN A 18 -7.08 -3.81 -13.32
N ILE A 19 -7.56 -2.60 -12.99
CA ILE A 19 -7.09 -1.82 -11.84
C ILE A 19 -7.51 -2.50 -10.54
N LEU A 20 -8.75 -2.98 -10.45
CA LEU A 20 -9.26 -3.68 -9.28
C LEU A 20 -8.56 -5.01 -9.11
N GLU A 21 -8.39 -5.76 -10.20
CA GLU A 21 -7.69 -7.06 -10.17
C GLU A 21 -6.23 -6.89 -9.73
N ASN A 22 -5.55 -5.86 -10.22
CA ASN A 22 -4.20 -5.51 -9.78
C ASN A 22 -4.17 -5.14 -8.29
N LEU A 23 -5.14 -4.35 -7.82
CA LEU A 23 -5.23 -3.98 -6.40
C LEU A 23 -5.47 -5.20 -5.51
N VAL A 24 -6.39 -6.09 -5.91
CA VAL A 24 -6.68 -7.34 -5.20
C VAL A 24 -5.45 -8.24 -5.17
N ARG A 25 -4.73 -8.36 -6.30
CA ARG A 25 -3.46 -9.11 -6.36
C ARG A 25 -2.42 -8.51 -5.42
N ASP A 26 -2.25 -7.19 -5.42
CA ASP A 26 -1.28 -6.51 -4.56
C ASP A 26 -1.61 -6.73 -3.07
N MET A 27 -2.90 -6.73 -2.70
CA MET A 27 -3.32 -7.07 -1.34
C MET A 27 -3.03 -8.53 -0.97
N ARG A 28 -3.23 -9.47 -1.90
CA ARG A 28 -2.91 -10.90 -1.70
C ARG A 28 -1.41 -11.12 -1.53
N ILE A 29 -0.60 -10.51 -2.39
CA ILE A 29 0.88 -10.53 -2.30
C ILE A 29 1.33 -10.01 -0.94
N TRP A 30 0.75 -8.91 -0.46
CA TRP A 30 1.10 -8.34 0.84
C TRP A 30 0.70 -9.23 2.01
N ARG A 31 -0.47 -9.88 1.94
CA ARG A 31 -0.93 -10.80 2.98
C ARG A 31 -0.04 -12.04 3.11
N ASP A 32 0.49 -12.54 2.00
CA ASP A 32 1.40 -13.70 1.99
C ASP A 32 2.87 -13.31 2.21
N PHE A 33 3.20 -12.01 2.32
CA PHE A 33 4.59 -11.56 2.40
C PHE A 33 5.16 -11.67 3.83
N ASN A 34 6.21 -12.49 3.99
CA ASN A 34 6.89 -12.75 5.27
C ASN A 34 8.22 -12.00 5.42
N GLY A 35 8.55 -11.04 4.54
CA GLY A 35 9.79 -10.25 4.60
C GLY A 35 10.90 -10.76 3.67
N HIS A 36 11.02 -12.07 3.50
CA HIS A 36 12.10 -12.71 2.73
C HIS A 36 11.63 -13.62 1.58
N ASN A 37 10.32 -13.82 1.40
CA ASN A 37 9.74 -14.78 0.44
C ASN A 37 9.41 -14.18 -0.95
N ILE A 38 10.16 -13.17 -1.40
CA ILE A 38 9.95 -12.52 -2.71
C ILE A 38 10.04 -13.51 -3.92
N PRO A 39 11.03 -14.42 -4.01
CA PRO A 39 11.12 -15.34 -5.15
C PRO A 39 9.93 -16.33 -5.20
N GLU A 40 9.45 -16.77 -4.04
CA GLU A 40 8.27 -17.65 -3.93
C GLU A 40 7.00 -16.93 -4.40
N LEU A 41 6.81 -15.66 -4.00
CA LEU A 41 5.67 -14.85 -4.44
C LEU A 41 5.68 -14.60 -5.95
N VAL A 42 6.86 -14.42 -6.54
CA VAL A 42 7.03 -14.28 -8.00
C VAL A 42 6.53 -15.52 -8.74
N GLN A 43 6.92 -16.72 -8.29
CA GLN A 43 6.45 -17.98 -8.89
C GLN A 43 4.97 -18.21 -8.63
N ARG A 44 4.51 -18.05 -7.39
CA ARG A 44 3.13 -18.34 -6.97
C ARG A 44 2.09 -17.48 -7.68
N TYR A 45 2.42 -16.21 -7.93
CA TYR A 45 1.52 -15.25 -8.57
C TYR A 45 1.83 -15.03 -10.06
N GLY A 46 2.88 -15.65 -10.61
CA GLY A 46 3.27 -15.51 -12.02
C GLY A 46 3.63 -14.07 -12.41
N VAL A 47 4.20 -13.29 -11.48
CA VAL A 47 4.51 -11.86 -11.67
C VAL A 47 6.00 -11.58 -11.59
N THR A 48 6.47 -10.56 -12.29
CA THR A 48 7.87 -10.13 -12.21
C THR A 48 8.25 -9.63 -10.81
N TYR A 49 9.50 -9.82 -10.40
CA TYR A 49 10.09 -9.25 -9.18
C TYR A 49 9.73 -7.77 -8.97
N LYS A 50 9.85 -6.95 -10.03
CA LYS A 50 9.51 -5.52 -10.00
C LYS A 50 8.07 -5.26 -9.54
N THR A 51 7.13 -6.11 -9.95
CA THR A 51 5.71 -6.01 -9.59
C THR A 51 5.50 -6.31 -8.11
N VAL A 52 6.14 -7.37 -7.59
CA VAL A 52 6.11 -7.71 -6.16
C VAL A 52 6.70 -6.58 -5.31
N TYR A 53 7.85 -6.03 -5.69
CA TYR A 53 8.44 -4.88 -4.99
C TYR A 53 7.53 -3.65 -5.02
N LYS A 54 6.86 -3.37 -6.15
CA LYS A 54 5.90 -2.27 -6.25
C LYS A 54 4.70 -2.48 -5.33
N ALA A 55 4.14 -3.69 -5.28
CA ALA A 55 3.04 -4.04 -4.38
C ALA A 55 3.43 -3.83 -2.92
N ILE A 56 4.58 -4.36 -2.49
CA ILE A 56 5.12 -4.19 -1.14
C ILE A 56 5.33 -2.71 -0.80
N LYS A 57 5.94 -1.94 -1.70
CA LYS A 57 6.17 -0.49 -1.50
C LYS A 57 4.86 0.28 -1.33
N ARG A 58 3.85 -0.04 -2.15
CA ARG A 58 2.51 0.57 -2.08
C ARG A 58 1.85 0.27 -0.73
N MET A 59 1.85 -0.99 -0.31
CA MET A 59 1.21 -1.41 0.94
C MET A 59 1.92 -0.85 2.17
N ARG A 60 3.26 -0.80 2.19
CA ARG A 60 4.01 -0.10 3.26
C ARG A 60 3.61 1.36 3.39
N ARG A 61 3.40 2.07 2.28
CA ARG A 61 2.96 3.48 2.32
C ARG A 61 1.56 3.60 2.95
N LEU A 62 0.65 2.68 2.65
CA LEU A 62 -0.70 2.67 3.21
C LEU A 62 -0.67 2.38 4.72
N GLU A 63 0.10 1.37 5.15
CA GLU A 63 0.29 1.05 6.57
C GLU A 63 0.96 2.21 7.33
N CYS A 64 2.03 2.80 6.78
CA CYS A 64 2.67 3.96 7.40
C CYS A 64 1.69 5.13 7.58
N ASN A 65 0.88 5.44 6.56
CA ASN A 65 -0.12 6.51 6.66
C ASN A 65 -1.23 6.19 7.68
N LYS A 66 -1.53 4.92 7.94
CA LYS A 66 -2.55 4.49 8.91
C LYS A 66 -2.08 4.68 10.35
N TYR A 67 -0.83 4.33 10.65
CA TYR A 67 -0.29 4.42 12.02
C TYR A 67 0.37 5.76 12.33
N GLN A 68 0.94 6.42 11.33
CA GLN A 68 1.62 7.70 11.47
C GLN A 68 1.00 8.72 10.51
N PRO A 69 -0.07 9.44 10.93
CA PRO A 69 -0.49 10.63 10.21
C PRO A 69 0.66 11.63 10.15
N ASP A 70 0.76 12.38 9.06
CA ASP A 70 1.83 13.35 8.85
C ASP A 70 1.84 14.35 10.02
N LEU A 71 2.96 14.42 10.75
CA LEU A 71 3.08 15.23 11.95
C LEU A 71 3.06 16.73 11.62
N PHE A 72 3.29 17.10 10.37
CA PHE A 72 3.40 18.48 9.92
C PHE A 72 2.40 18.77 8.80
N TYR A 73 1.33 19.49 9.14
CA TYR A 73 0.48 20.16 8.16
C TYR A 73 1.28 21.27 7.46
N HIS A 74 1.03 21.42 6.16
CA HIS A 74 1.65 22.42 5.29
C HIS A 74 1.43 23.85 5.83
N SER A 75 2.46 24.44 6.43
CA SER A 75 2.61 25.90 6.45
C SER A 75 3.44 26.28 5.23
N PRO A 76 2.99 27.20 4.35
CA PRO A 76 3.55 27.39 3.01
C PRO A 76 5.02 27.87 2.95
N ASN A 77 5.69 28.13 4.09
CA ASN A 77 6.99 28.80 4.13
C ASN A 77 8.12 28.06 4.90
N LEU A 78 8.03 26.75 5.13
CA LEU A 78 9.18 25.98 5.66
C LEU A 78 9.70 24.93 4.67
N PRO A 79 11.04 24.75 4.56
CA PRO A 79 11.61 23.68 3.76
C PRO A 79 11.18 22.32 4.32
N HIS A 80 10.69 21.46 3.42
CA HIS A 80 10.16 20.14 3.76
C HIS A 80 11.20 19.31 4.52
N PRO A 81 10.83 18.65 5.64
CA PRO A 81 11.68 17.62 6.20
C PRO A 81 11.79 16.48 5.18
N VAL A 82 12.97 16.34 4.59
CA VAL A 82 13.30 15.25 3.68
C VAL A 82 12.99 13.95 4.41
N ARG A 83 11.99 13.19 3.93
CA ARG A 83 11.71 11.83 4.40
C ARG A 83 12.96 10.99 4.14
N ARG A 84 13.87 10.90 5.11
CA ARG A 84 15.02 10.01 4.99
C ARG A 84 14.47 8.59 4.97
N PRO A 85 14.76 7.79 3.93
CA PRO A 85 14.39 6.38 3.96
C PRO A 85 15.02 5.75 5.22
N PRO A 86 14.36 4.78 5.87
CA PRO A 86 14.94 4.11 7.02
C PRO A 86 16.31 3.56 6.61
N ARG A 87 17.36 3.98 7.31
CA ARG A 87 18.69 3.40 7.13
C ARG A 87 18.56 1.93 7.50
N ARG A 88 18.76 1.04 6.53
CA ARG A 88 18.94 -0.39 6.83
C ARG A 88 20.17 -0.51 7.74
N PRO A 89 20.14 -1.39 8.76
CA PRO A 89 21.34 -1.75 9.51
C PRO A 89 22.39 -2.34 8.57
#